data_AF-A0A4R7HXM1-F1
#
_entry.id   AF-A0A4R7HXM1-F1
#
_cell.length_a   1.000
_cell.length_b   1.000
_cell.length_c   1.000
_cell.angle_alpha   90.00
_cell.angle_beta   90.00
_cell.angle_gamma   90.00
#
_symmetry.space_group_name_H-M   'P 1'
#
loop_
_entity.id
_entity.type
_entity.pdbx_description
1 polymer ?
#
loop_
_entity_poly.entity_id
_entity_poly.type
_entity_poly.pdbx_seq_one_letter_code
_entity_poly.pdbx_strand_id
1 'polypeptide(L)'
;MDMIVNHRWTESTTVRIVDDMDERLTLLDLDRLAHGIDRDGIVAHERDAEMLAGRARALDIAPVAVDVLLDHDEKTVVRERAFLRVTMALSRTGRREPALVG
;
A
#
# COMPACT_ATOMS: atom_id res chain seq x y z
N MET A 1 50.53 -7.75 20.81
CA MET A 1 50.06 -7.20 19.52
C MET A 1 48.61 -7.61 19.42
N ASP A 2 47.74 -6.73 19.92
CA ASP A 2 46.36 -7.05 20.28
C ASP A 2 45.44 -7.14 19.08
N MET A 3 44.61 -8.18 19.12
CA MET A 3 43.61 -8.53 18.13
C MET A 3 42.27 -7.97 18.60
N ILE A 4 41.81 -6.86 18.02
CA ILE A 4 40.50 -6.29 18.32
C ILE A 4 39.50 -6.85 17.31
N VAL A 5 38.71 -7.83 17.75
CA VAL A 5 37.53 -8.34 17.05
C VAL A 5 36.36 -7.41 17.35
N ASN A 6 35.88 -6.66 16.36
CA ASN A 6 34.72 -5.80 16.50
C ASN A 6 33.52 -6.46 15.83
N HIS A 7 32.76 -7.24 16.59
CA HIS A 7 31.44 -7.70 16.19
C HIS A 7 30.44 -6.55 16.31
N ARG A 8 30.04 -5.95 15.19
CA ARG A 8 28.87 -5.09 15.12
C ARG A 8 27.96 -5.57 13.98
N TRP A 9 27.08 -6.51 14.33
CA TRP A 9 25.90 -6.83 13.52
C TRP A 9 24.78 -5.87 13.91
N THR A 10 24.65 -4.76 13.19
CA THR A 10 23.38 -4.03 13.07
C THR A 10 23.44 -3.18 11.82
N GLU A 11 22.46 -3.38 10.94
CA GLU A 11 21.92 -2.49 9.90
C GLU A 11 21.72 -3.32 8.62
N SER A 12 20.61 -4.05 8.65
CA SER A 12 19.39 -3.63 7.95
C SER A 12 19.57 -3.84 6.47
N THR A 13 19.30 -5.10 6.10
CA THR A 13 18.86 -5.52 4.79
C THR A 13 18.11 -4.38 4.10
N THR A 14 18.82 -3.65 3.24
CA THR A 14 18.20 -2.77 2.27
C THR A 14 17.56 -3.71 1.26
N VAL A 15 16.36 -4.19 1.60
CA VAL A 15 15.56 -4.95 0.66
C VAL A 15 15.26 -3.97 -0.46
N ARG A 16 15.93 -4.16 -1.60
CA ARG A 16 15.58 -3.52 -2.87
C ARG A 16 14.21 -4.07 -3.29
N ILE A 17 13.15 -3.55 -2.69
CA ILE A 17 11.78 -3.62 -3.24
C ILE A 17 11.41 -2.21 -3.69
N VAL A 18 12.21 -1.65 -4.59
CA VAL A 18 11.91 -0.40 -5.29
C VAL A 18 12.58 -0.47 -6.66
N ASP A 19 12.15 -1.46 -7.44
CA ASP A 19 12.30 -1.59 -8.88
C ASP A 19 11.02 -2.36 -9.25
N ASP A 20 9.91 -1.77 -9.66
CA ASP A 20 9.76 -1.01 -10.92
C ASP A 20 8.35 -0.33 -10.96
N MET A 21 8.00 0.50 -9.96
CA MET A 21 6.76 1.30 -9.97
C MET A 21 6.93 2.65 -9.25
N ASP A 22 7.88 3.45 -9.72
CA ASP A 22 7.72 4.91 -9.72
C ASP A 22 6.85 5.24 -10.97
N GLU A 23 5.81 6.06 -11.00
CA GLU A 23 5.43 7.22 -10.19
C GLU A 23 3.89 7.35 -10.24
N ARG A 24 3.25 7.62 -9.10
CA ARG A 24 1.80 7.95 -8.95
C ARG A 24 0.81 6.86 -9.41
N LEU A 25 0.29 6.08 -8.45
CA LEU A 25 -1.03 5.45 -8.59
C LEU A 25 -2.03 6.56 -8.94
N THR A 26 -2.47 6.60 -10.20
CA THR A 26 -3.39 7.66 -10.64
C THR A 26 -4.79 7.35 -10.12
N LEU A 27 -5.65 8.37 -10.08
CA LEU A 27 -7.07 8.14 -9.79
C LEU A 27 -7.71 7.17 -10.79
N LEU A 28 -7.19 7.11 -12.02
CA LEU A 28 -7.64 6.17 -13.05
C LEU A 28 -7.24 4.73 -12.74
N ASP A 29 -6.04 4.51 -12.20
CA ASP A 29 -5.58 3.18 -11.80
C ASP A 29 -6.39 2.64 -10.62
N LEU A 30 -6.70 3.51 -9.66
CA LEU A 30 -7.58 3.19 -8.53
C LEU A 30 -9.00 2.82 -8.98
N ASP A 31 -9.56 3.57 -9.93
CA ASP A 31 -10.89 3.32 -10.49
C ASP A 31 -10.93 1.99 -11.26
N ARG A 32 -9.91 1.73 -12.09
CA ARG A 32 -9.77 0.46 -12.83
C ARG A 32 -9.67 -0.73 -11.88
N LEU A 33 -8.87 -0.63 -10.82
CA LEU A 33 -8.73 -1.69 -9.83
C LEU A 33 -10.04 -1.91 -9.06
N ALA A 34 -10.73 -0.84 -8.67
CA ALA A 34 -12.02 -0.95 -8.00
C ALA A 34 -13.06 -1.65 -8.89
N HIS A 35 -13.11 -1.31 -10.18
CA HIS A 35 -14.01 -1.98 -11.11
C HIS A 35 -13.64 -3.45 -11.36
N GLY A 36 -12.34 -3.77 -11.41
CA GLY A 36 -11.85 -5.15 -11.50
C GLY A 36 -12.28 -5.99 -10.30
N ILE A 37 -12.11 -5.44 -9.08
CA ILE A 37 -12.50 -6.12 -7.83
C ILE A 37 -14.02 -6.29 -7.74
N ASP A 38 -14.82 -5.29 -8.14
CA ASP A 38 -16.28 -5.41 -8.14
C ASP A 38 -16.77 -6.52 -9.09
N ARG A 39 -16.07 -6.72 -10.21
CA ARG A 39 -16.40 -7.75 -11.20
C ARG A 39 -15.91 -9.15 -10.81
N ASP A 40 -14.66 -9.26 -10.37
CA ASP A 40 -13.97 -10.55 -10.24
C ASP A 40 -13.73 -10.98 -8.77
N GLY A 41 -14.00 -10.09 -7.82
CA GLY A 41 -13.68 -10.25 -6.41
C GLY A 41 -12.23 -9.94 -6.08
N ILE A 42 -11.97 -9.58 -4.82
CA ILE A 42 -10.62 -9.14 -4.40
C ILE A 42 -9.53 -10.22 -4.52
N VAL A 43 -9.90 -11.49 -4.41
CA VAL A 43 -8.95 -12.62 -4.52
C VAL A 43 -8.32 -12.69 -5.91
N ALA A 44 -9.05 -12.30 -6.96
CA ALA A 44 -8.52 -12.26 -8.32
C ALA A 44 -7.50 -11.12 -8.53
N HIS A 45 -7.51 -10.13 -7.65
CA HIS A 45 -6.69 -8.91 -7.71
C HIS A 45 -5.81 -8.75 -6.46
N GLU A 46 -5.47 -9.86 -5.81
CA GLU A 46 -4.80 -9.92 -4.50
C GLU A 46 -3.49 -9.12 -4.48
N ARG A 47 -2.64 -9.32 -5.49
CA ARG A 47 -1.36 -8.63 -5.63
C ARG A 47 -1.52 -7.12 -5.73
N ASP A 48 -2.49 -6.66 -6.50
CA ASP A 48 -2.74 -5.23 -6.71
C ASP A 48 -3.33 -4.59 -5.44
N ALA A 49 -4.19 -5.33 -4.72
CA ALA A 49 -4.71 -4.92 -3.42
C ALA A 49 -3.61 -4.80 -2.35
N GLU A 50 -2.67 -5.75 -2.31
CA GLU A 50 -1.50 -5.70 -1.42
C GLU A 50 -0.56 -4.54 -1.75
N MET A 51 -0.32 -4.28 -3.05
CA MET A 51 0.48 -3.13 -3.48
C MET A 51 -0.17 -1.81 -3.05
N LEU A 52 -1.50 -1.69 -3.23
CA LEU A 52 -2.24 -0.52 -2.76
C LEU A 52 -2.14 -0.37 -1.24
N ALA A 53 -2.29 -1.47 -0.50
CA ALA A 53 -2.18 -1.50 0.95
C ALA A 53 -0.78 -1.07 1.43
N GLY A 54 0.27 -1.55 0.76
CA GLY A 54 1.66 -1.15 1.03
C GLY A 54 1.87 0.35 0.86
N ARG A 55 1.30 0.94 -0.20
CA ARG A 55 1.35 2.39 -0.42
C ARG A 55 0.57 3.18 0.63
N ALA A 56 -0.63 2.73 0.98
CA ALA A 56 -1.42 3.36 2.04
C ALA A 56 -0.71 3.29 3.41
N ARG A 57 -0.06 2.15 3.72
CA ARG A 57 0.74 1.94 4.93
C ARG A 57 1.94 2.88 5.00
N ALA A 58 2.65 3.06 3.89
CA ALA A 58 3.79 3.99 3.81
C ALA A 58 3.41 5.46 4.03
N LEU A 59 2.14 5.81 3.79
CA LEU A 59 1.59 7.15 3.97
C LEU A 59 0.78 7.30 5.27
N ASP A 60 0.74 6.27 6.12
CA ASP A 60 -0.10 6.19 7.34
C ASP A 60 -1.59 6.50 7.07
N ILE A 61 -2.11 6.03 5.93
CA ILE A 61 -3.48 6.26 5.51
C ILE A 61 -4.36 5.07 5.89
N ALA A 62 -5.41 5.36 6.67
CA ALA A 62 -6.45 4.40 7.03
C ALA A 62 -5.89 3.06 7.60
N PRO A 63 -5.06 3.10 8.66
CA PRO A 63 -4.29 1.94 9.13
C PRO A 63 -5.15 0.71 9.44
N VAL A 64 -6.29 0.89 10.11
CA VAL A 64 -7.22 -0.22 10.40
C VAL A 64 -7.78 -0.86 9.12
N ALA A 65 -8.07 -0.06 8.08
CA ALA A 65 -8.55 -0.60 6.82
C ALA A 65 -7.44 -1.32 6.05
N VAL A 66 -6.19 -0.85 6.17
CA VAL A 66 -5.03 -1.55 5.63
C VAL A 66 -4.84 -2.91 6.30
N ASP A 67 -4.94 -2.98 7.64
CA ASP A 67 -4.80 -4.25 8.35
C ASP A 67 -5.89 -5.26 7.95
N VAL A 68 -7.14 -4.82 7.86
CA VAL A 68 -8.26 -5.67 7.41
C VAL A 68 -8.10 -6.10 5.95
N LEU A 69 -7.55 -5.22 5.08
CA LEU A 69 -7.31 -5.54 3.68
C LEU A 69 -6.26 -6.64 3.51
N LEU A 70 -5.23 -6.63 4.37
CA LEU A 70 -4.12 -7.58 4.38
C LEU A 70 -4.39 -8.85 5.20
N ASP A 71 -5.51 -8.92 5.92
CA ASP A 71 -5.91 -10.12 6.64
C ASP A 71 -6.57 -11.12 5.67
N HIS A 72 -5.84 -12.15 5.27
CA HIS A 72 -6.35 -13.19 4.37
C HIS A 72 -7.32 -14.17 5.04
N ASP A 73 -7.38 -14.20 6.37
CA ASP A 73 -8.35 -15.02 7.12
C ASP A 73 -9.70 -14.30 7.27
N GLU A 74 -9.75 -12.99 7.02
CA GLU A 74 -10.96 -12.20 7.01
C GLU A 74 -11.84 -12.50 5.77
N LYS A 75 -13.16 -12.35 5.93
CA LYS A 75 -14.12 -12.57 4.85
C LYS A 75 -13.81 -11.67 3.66
N THR A 76 -13.85 -12.23 2.46
CA THR A 76 -13.66 -11.53 1.18
C THR A 76 -14.45 -10.21 1.10
N VAL A 77 -15.74 -10.21 1.48
CA VAL A 77 -16.60 -9.01 1.46
C VAL A 77 -16.11 -7.91 2.43
N VAL A 78 -15.53 -8.30 3.57
CA VAL A 78 -14.97 -7.34 4.53
C VAL A 78 -13.67 -6.75 4.00
N ARG A 79 -12.82 -7.58 3.38
CA ARG A 79 -11.60 -7.13 2.69
C ARG A 79 -11.90 -6.18 1.53
N GLU A 80 -12.94 -6.44 0.73
CA GLU A 80 -13.40 -5.55 -0.35
C GLU A 80 -13.89 -4.19 0.17
N ARG A 81 -14.62 -4.18 1.29
CA ARG A 81 -15.01 -2.93 1.96
C ARG A 81 -13.81 -2.16 2.49
N ALA A 82 -12.81 -2.87 3.01
CA ALA A 82 -11.56 -2.28 3.46
C ALA A 82 -10.78 -1.66 2.29
N PHE A 83 -10.69 -2.37 1.16
CA PHE A 83 -10.15 -1.85 -0.10
C PHE A 83 -10.81 -0.52 -0.51
N LEU A 84 -12.14 -0.46 -0.58
CA LEU A 84 -12.86 0.78 -0.92
C LEU A 84 -12.51 1.93 0.03
N ARG A 85 -12.37 1.64 1.32
CA ARG A 85 -12.03 2.63 2.35
C ARG A 85 -10.62 3.17 2.18
N VAL A 86 -9.66 2.31 1.84
CA VAL A 86 -8.27 2.68 1.51
C VAL A 86 -8.23 3.54 0.25
N THR A 87 -8.90 3.11 -0.82
CA THR A 87 -8.98 3.84 -2.10
C THR A 87 -9.58 5.24 -1.93
N MET A 88 -10.67 5.38 -1.18
CA MET A 88 -11.27 6.68 -0.87
C MET A 88 -10.36 7.59 -0.03
N ALA A 89 -9.55 7.02 0.86
CA ALA A 89 -8.64 7.79 1.69
C ALA A 89 -7.45 8.31 0.86
N LEU A 90 -6.84 7.45 0.04
CA LEU A 90 -5.79 7.83 -0.92
C LEU A 90 -6.26 8.90 -1.91
N SER A 91 -7.48 8.75 -2.44
CA SER A 91 -8.08 9.71 -3.39
C SER A 91 -8.35 11.08 -2.79
N ARG A 92 -8.46 11.18 -1.45
CA ARG A 92 -8.59 12.45 -0.73
C ARG A 92 -7.23 13.12 -0.51
N THR A 93 -6.19 12.33 -0.26
CA THR A 93 -4.82 12.83 -0.14
C THR A 93 -4.33 13.41 -1.46
N GLY A 94 -4.56 12.72 -2.59
CA GLY A 94 -4.20 13.23 -3.92
C GLY A 94 -4.97 14.50 -4.35
N ARG A 95 -6.13 14.77 -3.76
CA ARG A 95 -6.92 16.00 -3.98
C ARG A 95 -6.53 17.17 -3.06
N ARG A 96 -5.70 16.93 -2.04
CA ARG A 96 -5.24 17.94 -1.08
C ARG A 96 -3.93 18.63 -1.49
N GLU A 97 -3.39 18.34 -2.68
CA GLU A 97 -2.41 19.19 -3.36
C GLU A 97 -3.06 20.20 -4.34
N PRO A 98 -3.81 21.21 -3.88
CA PRO A 98 -3.95 22.45 -4.63
C PRO A 98 -3.39 23.65 -3.84
N ALA A 99 -2.39 24.28 -4.46
CA ALA A 99 -1.89 25.66 -4.25
C ALA A 99 -1.36 26.05 -2.86
N LEU A 100 -0.05 25.87 -2.67
CA LEU A 100 0.78 26.85 -1.93
C LEU A 100 2.00 27.23 -2.79
N VAL A 101 1.78 27.85 -3.95
CA VAL A 101 2.79 28.68 -4.63
C VAL A 101 2.05 29.75 -5.45
N GLY A 102 2.27 31.02 -5.11
CA GLY A 102 1.78 32.19 -5.86
C GLY A 102 1.37 33.33 -4.95
#